data_AF-A0A915CV11-F1
#
_entry.id   AF-A0A915CV11-F1
#
_cell.length_a   1.000
_cell.length_b   1.000
_cell.length_c   1.000
_cell.angle_alpha   90.00
_cell.angle_beta   90.00
_cell.angle_gamma   90.00
#
_symmetry.space_group_name_H-M   'P 1'
#
loop_
_entity.id
_entity.type
_entity.pdbx_description
1 polymer ?
#
loop_
_entity_poly.entity_id
_entity_poly.type
_entity_poly.pdbx_seq_one_letter_code
_entity_poly.pdbx_strand_id
1 'polypeptide(L)'
;MFEALEHSKELGHTVVSYLRTKNGCSLEKRLIQKHKGLSAAQIYVQARPAKLEAEQIHRVCVLSQLLNAPFSVLSATSSEASQALRMAAKKGL
;
A
#
# COMPACT_ATOMS: atom_id res chain seq x y z
N MET A 1 -12.56 -0.33 -1.52
CA MET A 1 -11.75 0.00 -0.32
C MET A 1 -12.51 0.96 0.58
N PHE A 2 -13.01 2.10 0.06
CA PHE A 2 -13.89 2.99 0.81
C PHE A 2 -15.12 2.25 1.36
N GLU A 3 -15.95 1.67 0.48
CA GLU A 3 -17.13 0.87 0.87
C GLU A 3 -16.77 -0.30 1.82
N ALA A 4 -15.60 -0.91 1.63
CA ALA A 4 -15.15 -2.01 2.48
C ALA A 4 -14.82 -1.55 3.91
N LEU A 5 -14.25 -0.36 4.07
CA LEU A 5 -13.98 0.26 5.38
C LEU A 5 -15.27 0.77 6.04
N GLU A 6 -16.20 1.29 5.24
CA GLU A 6 -17.52 1.72 5.72
C GLU A 6 -18.32 0.53 6.26
N HIS A 7 -18.40 -0.55 5.48
CA HIS A 7 -19.09 -1.77 5.88
C HIS A 7 -18.39 -2.46 7.08
N SER A 8 -17.05 -2.43 7.15
CA SER A 8 -16.35 -3.00 8.30
C SER A 8 -16.65 -2.26 9.59
N LYS A 9 -16.83 -0.94 9.52
CA LYS A 9 -17.22 -0.11 10.67
C LYS A 9 -18.63 -0.47 11.14
N GLU A 10 -19.58 -0.64 10.22
CA GLU A 10 -20.94 -1.07 10.55
C GLU A 10 -20.98 -2.42 11.27
N LEU A 11 -20.10 -3.34 10.86
CA LEU A 11 -19.98 -4.68 11.45
C LEU A 11 -19.08 -4.74 12.70
N GLY A 12 -18.37 -3.65 13.04
CA GLY A 12 -17.41 -3.64 14.14
C GLY A 12 -16.14 -4.47 13.88
N HIS A 13 -15.81 -4.73 12.62
CA HIS A 13 -14.65 -5.53 12.22
C HIS A 13 -13.47 -4.66 11.75
N THR A 14 -12.25 -5.18 11.93
CA THR A 14 -11.03 -4.55 11.40
C THR A 14 -10.73 -5.07 10.00
N VAL A 15 -10.53 -4.17 9.04
CA VAL A 15 -10.08 -4.57 7.69
C VAL A 15 -8.60 -4.86 7.72
N VAL A 16 -8.22 -6.09 7.40
CA VAL A 16 -6.83 -6.47 7.18
C VAL A 16 -6.54 -6.42 5.69
N SER A 17 -5.58 -5.58 5.27
CA SER A 17 -5.29 -5.37 3.85
C SER A 17 -3.82 -5.58 3.51
N TYR A 18 -3.61 -6.14 2.33
CA TYR A 18 -2.31 -6.26 1.70
C TYR A 18 -2.15 -5.17 0.64
N LEU A 19 -1.44 -4.10 0.99
CA LEU A 19 -1.35 -2.90 0.16
C LEU A 19 -0.15 -2.98 -0.77
N ARG A 20 -0.40 -3.44 -1.99
CA ARG A 20 0.57 -3.37 -3.11
C ARG A 20 0.12 -2.37 -4.17
N THR A 21 1.09 -1.89 -4.91
CA THR A 21 0.86 -1.05 -6.07
C THR A 21 0.13 -1.82 -7.16
N LYS A 22 -1.05 -1.34 -7.59
CA LYS A 22 -1.84 -1.95 -8.69
C LYS A 22 -1.10 -1.96 -10.03
N ASN A 23 -0.13 -1.06 -10.21
CA ASN A 23 0.59 -0.86 -11.46
C ASN A 23 1.91 -1.65 -11.54
N GLY A 24 2.20 -2.55 -10.60
CA GLY A 24 3.44 -3.32 -10.60
C GLY A 24 3.67 -4.06 -11.92
N CYS A 25 2.66 -4.78 -12.43
CA CYS A 25 2.79 -5.55 -13.67
C CYS A 25 3.00 -4.67 -14.92
N SER A 26 2.42 -3.47 -14.97
CA SER A 26 2.64 -2.56 -16.10
C SER A 26 4.02 -1.93 -16.06
N LEU A 27 4.54 -1.64 -14.86
CA LEU A 27 5.91 -1.19 -14.66
C LEU A 27 6.92 -2.29 -15.03
N GLU A 28 6.67 -3.54 -14.66
CA GLU A 28 7.50 -4.68 -15.07
C GLU A 28 7.60 -4.78 -16.59
N LYS A 29 6.47 -4.75 -17.30
CA LYS A 29 6.46 -4.80 -18.78
C LYS A 29 7.31 -3.69 -19.40
N ARG A 30 7.19 -2.47 -18.87
CA ARG A 30 7.98 -1.32 -19.35
C ARG A 30 9.47 -1.47 -19.05
N LEU A 31 9.83 -2.01 -17.88
CA LEU A 31 11.22 -2.26 -17.49
C LEU A 31 11.86 -3.36 -18.35
N ILE A 32 11.14 -4.45 -18.63
CA ILE A 32 11.60 -5.51 -19.53
C ILE A 32 11.89 -4.94 -20.93
N GLN A 33 10.99 -4.10 -21.46
CA GLN A 33 11.17 -3.48 -22.77
C GLN A 33 12.37 -2.52 -22.81
N LYS A 34 12.58 -1.76 -21.74
CA LYS A 34 13.62 -0.73 -21.68
C LYS A 34 15.01 -1.31 -21.34
N HIS A 35 15.07 -2.42 -20.62
CA HIS A 35 16.33 -2.96 -20.06
C HIS A 35 16.54 -4.41 -20.49
N LYS A 36 17.10 -4.57 -21.70
CA LYS A 36 17.57 -5.86 -22.21
C LYS A 36 18.84 -6.24 -21.45
N GLY A 37 18.71 -7.03 -20.39
CA GLY A 37 19.85 -7.53 -19.60
C GLY A 37 19.64 -7.54 -18.08
N LEU A 38 18.56 -6.95 -17.57
CA LEU A 38 18.20 -7.13 -16.16
C LEU A 38 17.59 -8.51 -15.93
N SER A 39 17.90 -9.11 -14.79
CA SER A 39 17.24 -10.35 -14.37
C SER A 39 15.79 -10.09 -13.96
N ALA A 40 14.94 -11.12 -14.06
CA ALA A 40 13.54 -11.02 -13.64
C ALA A 40 13.38 -10.54 -12.18
N ALA A 41 14.28 -10.96 -11.29
CA ALA A 41 14.27 -10.54 -9.88
C ALA A 41 14.58 -9.04 -9.71
N GLN A 42 15.54 -8.50 -10.47
CA GLN A 42 15.85 -7.08 -10.44
C GLN A 42 14.68 -6.25 -10.96
N ILE A 43 14.04 -6.71 -12.04
CA ILE A 43 12.86 -6.07 -12.60
C ILE A 43 11.70 -6.08 -11.60
N TYR A 44 11.48 -7.20 -10.92
CA TYR A 44 10.43 -7.33 -9.90
C TYR A 44 10.59 -6.30 -8.77
N VAL A 45 11.81 -6.10 -8.28
CA VAL A 45 12.12 -5.12 -7.24
C VAL A 45 11.97 -3.69 -7.76
N GLN A 46 12.49 -3.39 -8.95
CA GLN A 46 12.41 -2.04 -9.55
C GLN A 46 10.97 -1.63 -9.90
N ALA A 47 10.11 -2.59 -10.25
CA ALA A 47 8.71 -2.33 -10.53
C ALA A 47 7.86 -2.05 -9.27
N ARG A 48 8.40 -2.29 -8.08
CA ARG A 48 7.72 -2.10 -6.78
C ARG A 48 8.55 -1.22 -5.84
N PRO A 49 8.81 0.04 -6.21
CA PRO A 49 9.57 0.94 -5.36
C PRO A 49 8.82 1.23 -4.05
N ALA A 50 9.56 1.32 -2.95
CA ALA A 50 9.06 1.62 -1.60
C ALA A 50 8.10 2.82 -1.56
N LYS A 51 8.38 3.87 -2.34
CA LYS A 51 7.54 5.07 -2.41
C LYS A 51 6.09 4.79 -2.83
N LEU A 52 5.88 3.83 -3.74
CA LEU A 52 4.52 3.48 -4.22
C LEU A 52 3.76 2.62 -3.20
N GLU A 53 4.46 1.84 -2.39
CA GLU A 53 3.88 1.15 -1.23
C GLU A 53 3.44 2.18 -0.18
N ALA A 54 4.33 3.10 0.18
CA ALA A 54 4.05 4.16 1.15
C ALA A 54 2.88 5.06 0.73
N GLU A 55 2.78 5.41 -0.57
CA GLU A 55 1.65 6.16 -1.10
C GLU A 55 0.33 5.41 -0.94
N GLN A 56 0.28 4.11 -1.25
CA GLN A 56 -0.94 3.32 -1.08
C GLN A 56 -1.36 3.21 0.39
N ILE A 57 -0.41 2.97 1.27
CA ILE A 57 -0.65 2.95 2.72
C ILE A 57 -1.21 4.30 3.17
N HIS A 58 -0.57 5.40 2.77
CA HIS A 58 -1.03 6.74 3.11
C HIS A 58 -2.47 7.00 2.65
N ARG A 59 -2.81 6.58 1.42
CA ARG A 59 -4.19 6.71 0.91
C ARG A 59 -5.19 5.96 1.79
N VAL A 60 -4.88 4.74 2.20
CA VAL A 60 -5.77 3.97 3.10
C VAL A 60 -5.85 4.60 4.49
N CYS A 61 -4.74 5.12 5.04
CA CYS A 61 -4.75 5.86 6.30
C CYS A 61 -5.72 7.05 6.23
N VAL A 62 -5.67 7.83 5.16
CA VAL A 62 -6.58 8.98 4.98
C VAL A 62 -8.04 8.52 4.90
N LEU A 63 -8.33 7.47 4.15
CA LEU A 63 -9.70 6.94 4.07
C LEU A 63 -10.21 6.41 5.42
N SER A 64 -9.35 5.71 6.16
CA SER A 64 -9.66 5.21 7.50
C SER A 64 -9.95 6.34 8.47
N GLN A 65 -9.18 7.44 8.43
CA GLN A 65 -9.43 8.64 9.25
C GLN A 65 -10.76 9.31 8.90
N LEU A 66 -11.08 9.43 7.60
CA LEU A 66 -12.34 10.03 7.15
C LEU A 66 -13.56 9.21 7.59
N LEU A 67 -13.45 7.88 7.53
CA LEU A 67 -14.54 6.98 7.90
C LEU A 67 -14.58 6.67 9.39
N ASN A 68 -13.53 7.00 10.16
CA ASN A 68 -13.32 6.52 11.52
C ASN A 68 -13.48 4.99 11.61
N ALA A 69 -12.76 4.28 10.73
CA ALA A 69 -12.83 2.83 10.58
C ALA A 69 -11.45 2.20 10.81
N PRO A 70 -11.32 1.19 11.69
CA PRO A 70 -10.04 0.57 11.97
C PRO A 70 -9.55 -0.28 10.78
N PHE A 71 -8.24 -0.26 10.53
CA PHE A 71 -7.61 -1.12 9.54
C PHE A 71 -6.22 -1.60 10.00
N SER A 72 -5.77 -2.71 9.44
CA SER A 72 -4.45 -3.30 9.69
C SER A 72 -3.75 -3.62 8.37
N VAL A 73 -2.43 -3.39 8.33
CA VAL A 73 -1.58 -3.67 7.17
C VAL A 73 -0.74 -4.91 7.45
N LEU A 74 -0.93 -5.96 6.64
CA LEU A 74 -0.26 -7.25 6.85
C LEU A 74 1.25 -7.24 6.54
N SER A 75 1.71 -6.34 5.66
CA SER A 75 3.08 -6.38 5.15
C SER A 75 3.52 -4.99 4.72
N ALA A 76 3.99 -4.21 5.70
CA ALA A 76 4.76 -3.00 5.42
C ALA A 76 6.23 -3.40 5.29
N THR A 77 6.74 -3.40 4.05
CA THR A 77 8.07 -3.92 3.72
C THR A 77 9.14 -2.84 3.64
N SER A 78 8.75 -1.57 3.48
CA SER A 78 9.66 -0.43 3.44
C SER A 78 9.67 0.43 4.71
N SER A 79 10.76 1.18 4.89
CA SER A 79 10.87 2.17 5.97
C SER A 79 9.87 3.31 5.79
N GLU A 80 9.65 3.72 4.54
CA GLU A 80 8.70 4.76 4.13
C GLU A 80 7.27 4.34 4.43
N ALA A 81 6.90 3.09 4.14
CA ALA A 81 5.61 2.51 4.52
C ALA A 81 5.40 2.55 6.04
N SER A 82 6.41 2.12 6.79
CA SER A 82 6.38 2.12 8.25
C SER A 82 6.28 3.54 8.83
N GLN A 83 6.95 4.51 8.21
CA GLN A 83 6.87 5.92 8.58
C GLN A 83 5.47 6.49 8.31
N ALA A 84 4.86 6.15 7.17
CA ALA A 84 3.49 6.56 6.85
C ALA A 84 2.49 6.05 7.91
N LEU A 85 2.60 4.79 8.34
CA LEU A 85 1.79 4.22 9.41
C LEU A 85 2.01 4.94 10.75
N ARG A 86 3.27 5.15 11.15
CA ARG A 86 3.59 5.87 12.39
C ARG A 86 3.04 7.29 12.40
N MET A 87 3.11 7.98 11.26
CA MET A 87 2.55 9.32 11.13
C MET A 87 1.02 9.32 11.21
N ALA A 88 0.36 8.33 10.62
CA ALA A 88 -1.08 8.18 10.70
C ALA A 88 -1.53 7.91 12.14
N ALA A 89 -0.86 6.99 12.85
CA ALA A 89 -1.12 6.68 14.26
C ALA A 89 -0.99 7.92 15.16
N LYS A 90 0.05 8.73 14.95
CA LYS A 90 0.22 10.01 15.69
C LYS A 90 -0.92 11.01 15.47
N LYS A 91 -1.65 10.91 14.36
CA LYS A 91 -2.77 11.79 14.02
C LYS A 91 -4.13 11.27 14.54
N GLY A 92 -4.13 10.26 15.41
CA GLY A 92 -5.36 9.70 15.98
C GLY A 92 -6.03 8.65 15.11
N LEU A 93 -5.21 7.89 14.36
CA LEU A 93 -5.59 6.60 13.78
C LEU A 93 -5.27 5.49 14.78
#